data_AF-A0A7V6B4Y9-F1
#
_entry.id   AF-A0A7V6B4Y9-F1
#
_cell.length_a   1.000
_cell.length_b   1.000
_cell.length_c   1.000
_cell.angle_alpha   90.00
_cell.angle_beta   90.00
_cell.angle_gamma   90.00
#
_symmetry.space_group_name_H-M   'P 1'
#
loop_
_entity.id
_entity.type
_entity.pdbx_description
1 polymer ?
#
loop_
_entity_poly.entity_id
_entity_poly.type
_entity_poly.pdbx_seq_one_letter_code
_entity_poly.pdbx_strand_id
1 'polypeptide(L)'
;MPKTRKGRCVICGATGSSSDDFICDACGSPFDTTLFCKRCHRRLQLDKKVAKEFLASNGFFFDNLDGLVLKVSACSRCMKEDERADIEIYRIKL
;
A
#
# COMPACT_ATOMS: atom_id res chain seq x y z
N MET A 1 27.12 -14.87 -12.88
CA MET A 1 26.90 -13.61 -12.14
C MET A 1 25.60 -13.73 -11.37
N PRO A 2 25.58 -13.68 -10.03
CA PRO A 2 24.33 -13.72 -9.28
C PRO A 2 23.56 -12.43 -9.60
N LYS A 3 22.34 -12.56 -10.12
CA LYS A 3 21.44 -11.42 -10.26
C LYS A 3 21.06 -10.98 -8.84
N THR A 4 21.74 -9.97 -8.30
CA THR A 4 21.32 -9.32 -7.06
C THR A 4 19.91 -8.80 -7.27
N ARG A 5 18.94 -9.43 -6.58
CA ARG A 5 17.54 -8.99 -6.62
C ARG A 5 17.52 -7.56 -6.09
N LYS A 6 17.14 -6.61 -6.94
CA LYS A 6 16.86 -5.24 -6.52
C LYS A 6 15.40 -5.17 -6.10
N GLY A 7 15.17 -4.60 -4.93
CA GLY A 7 13.85 -4.28 -4.43
C GLY A 7 13.14 -3.31 -5.38
N ARG A 8 11.81 -3.34 -5.36
CA ARG A 8 10.98 -2.49 -6.23
C ARG A 8 9.99 -1.69 -5.42
N CYS A 9 9.63 -0.54 -5.94
CA CYS A 9 8.54 0.23 -5.39
C CYS A 9 7.26 -0.61 -5.48
N VAL A 10 6.61 -0.88 -4.35
CA VAL A 10 5.43 -1.74 -4.32
C VAL A 10 4.28 -1.14 -5.14
N ILE A 11 4.24 0.18 -5.37
CA ILE A 11 3.18 0.84 -6.15
C ILE A 11 3.50 0.88 -7.66
N CYS A 12 4.65 1.44 -8.04
CA CYS A 12 4.97 1.69 -9.46
C CYS A 12 6.00 0.73 -10.07
N GLY A 13 6.61 -0.15 -9.27
CA GLY A 13 7.61 -1.09 -9.74
C GLY A 13 9.00 -0.50 -10.01
N ALA A 14 9.22 0.80 -9.71
CA ALA A 14 10.52 1.46 -9.85
C ALA A 14 11.61 0.68 -9.10
N THR A 15 12.76 0.48 -9.73
CA THR A 15 13.85 -0.31 -9.15
C THR A 15 14.60 0.51 -8.10
N GLY A 16 14.78 -0.07 -6.91
CA GLY A 16 15.51 0.52 -5.81
C GLY A 16 17.00 0.22 -5.84
N SER A 17 17.72 0.82 -4.91
CA SER A 17 19.14 0.57 -4.65
C SER A 17 19.36 -0.62 -3.71
N SER A 18 18.41 -0.92 -2.83
CA SER A 18 18.45 -2.07 -1.91
C SER A 18 17.83 -3.32 -2.51
N SER A 19 17.94 -4.46 -1.81
CA SER A 19 17.26 -5.71 -2.15
C SER A 19 15.80 -5.78 -1.68
N ASP A 20 15.41 -4.88 -0.78
CA ASP A 20 14.09 -4.87 -0.15
C ASP A 20 13.11 -3.99 -0.93
N ASP A 21 11.87 -4.49 -1.07
CA ASP A 21 10.80 -3.72 -1.68
C ASP A 21 10.44 -2.49 -0.82
N PHE A 22 10.13 -1.37 -1.46
CA PHE A 22 10.00 -0.06 -0.81
C PHE A 22 8.80 0.73 -1.35
N ILE A 23 8.56 1.93 -0.83
CA ILE A 23 7.70 2.93 -1.47
C ILE A 23 8.58 4.11 -1.89
N CYS A 24 8.53 4.52 -3.15
CA CYS A 24 9.29 5.69 -3.60
C CYS A 24 8.55 6.99 -3.25
N ASP A 25 9.28 8.09 -3.11
CA ASP A 25 8.75 9.40 -2.70
C ASP A 25 7.63 9.91 -3.61
N ALA A 26 7.67 9.57 -4.91
CA ALA A 26 6.60 9.92 -5.84
C ALA A 26 5.30 9.15 -5.55
N CYS A 27 5.39 7.95 -4.97
CA CYS A 27 4.24 7.09 -4.67
C CYS A 27 3.68 7.28 -3.27
N GLY A 28 4.50 7.74 -2.33
CA GLY A 28 4.07 8.02 -0.96
C GLY A 28 5.27 8.02 0.00
N SER A 29 4.96 8.05 1.27
CA SER A 29 5.95 8.05 2.35
C SER A 29 5.98 6.70 3.06
N PRO A 30 7.16 6.23 3.47
CA PRO A 30 7.29 5.03 4.28
C PRO A 30 6.73 5.19 5.71
N PHE A 31 6.50 6.42 6.20
CA PHE A 31 5.93 6.69 7.53
C PHE A 31 4.41 6.86 7.54
N ASP A 32 3.79 6.73 6.37
CA ASP A 32 2.36 6.88 6.16
C ASP A 32 1.71 5.55 5.77
N THR A 33 0.39 5.45 6.00
CA THR A 33 -0.41 4.37 5.44
C THR A 33 -0.95 4.80 4.08
N THR A 34 -0.34 4.28 3.01
CA THR A 34 -0.72 4.65 1.64
C THR A 34 -1.73 3.66 1.07
N LEU A 35 -2.90 4.13 0.65
CA LEU A 35 -3.85 3.36 -0.13
C LEU A 35 -3.67 3.64 -1.62
N PHE A 36 -3.52 2.58 -2.41
CA PHE A 36 -3.39 2.64 -3.86
C PHE A 36 -4.56 1.91 -4.53
N CYS A 37 -5.29 2.61 -5.39
CA CYS A 37 -6.34 2.02 -6.22
C CYS A 37 -5.75 1.43 -7.50
N LYS A 38 -5.91 0.14 -7.72
CA LYS A 38 -5.45 -0.52 -8.96
C LYS A 38 -6.24 -0.08 -10.19
N ARG A 39 -7.51 0.28 -10.05
CA ARG A 39 -8.38 0.66 -11.17
C ARG A 39 -8.10 2.06 -11.73
N CYS A 40 -7.95 3.06 -10.88
CA CYS A 40 -7.73 4.45 -11.32
C CYS A 40 -6.32 4.97 -11.01
N HIS A 41 -5.43 4.10 -10.51
CA HIS A 41 -4.06 4.42 -10.11
C HIS A 41 -3.92 5.56 -9.09
N ARG A 42 -5.03 5.94 -8.44
CA ARG A 42 -5.05 6.99 -7.43
C ARG A 42 -4.37 6.51 -6.15
N ARG A 43 -3.61 7.41 -5.55
CA ARG A 43 -2.96 7.25 -4.24
C ARG A 43 -3.70 8.12 -3.23
N LEU A 44 -3.95 7.58 -2.05
CA LEU A 44 -4.58 8.25 -0.93
C LEU A 44 -3.73 8.00 0.31
N GLN A 45 -3.30 9.06 0.96
CA GLN A 45 -2.72 8.96 2.30
C GLN A 45 -3.89 8.83 3.27
N LEU A 46 -3.93 7.72 4.01
CA LEU A 46 -4.94 7.52 5.03
C LEU A 46 -4.41 8.07 6.36
N ASP A 47 -5.28 8.77 7.08
CA ASP A 47 -5.04 9.06 8.48
C ASP A 47 -4.84 7.74 9.26
N LYS A 48 -3.88 7.71 10.19
CA LYS A 48 -3.52 6.48 10.91
C LYS A 48 -4.67 5.93 11.73
N LYS A 49 -5.53 6.78 12.30
CA LYS A 49 -6.70 6.34 13.06
C LYS A 49 -7.71 5.69 12.13
N VAL A 50 -8.02 6.34 11.01
CA VAL A 50 -8.95 5.81 9.99
C VAL A 50 -8.43 4.49 9.41
N ALA A 51 -7.14 4.40 9.10
CA ALA A 51 -6.51 3.18 8.61
C ALA A 51 -6.60 2.04 9.65
N LYS A 52 -6.35 2.34 10.93
CA LYS A 52 -6.46 1.36 12.02
C LYS A 52 -7.87 0.80 12.14
N GLU A 53 -8.87 1.68 12.17
CA GLU A 53 -10.29 1.31 12.29
C GLU A 53 -10.75 0.48 11.08
N PHE A 54 -10.35 0.88 9.87
CA PHE A 54 -10.65 0.16 8.64
C PHE A 54 -10.04 -1.24 8.63
N LEU A 55 -8.76 -1.37 8.98
CA LEU A 55 -8.07 -2.65 9.04
C LEU A 55 -8.68 -3.56 10.11
N ALA A 56 -8.95 -3.04 11.31
CA ALA A 56 -9.55 -3.79 12.41
C ALA A 56 -10.96 -4.30 12.05
N SER A 57 -11.77 -3.47 11.36
CA SER A 57 -13.11 -3.86 10.89
C SER A 57 -13.07 -4.99 9.86
N ASN A 58 -11.92 -5.17 9.19
CA ASN A 58 -11.67 -6.26 8.24
C ASN A 58 -10.83 -7.40 8.85
N GLY A 59 -10.65 -7.44 10.18
CA GLY A 59 -9.95 -8.51 10.89
C GLY A 59 -8.42 -8.40 10.89
N PHE A 60 -7.85 -7.28 10.46
CA PHE A 60 -6.41 -7.04 10.46
C PHE A 60 -6.00 -6.10 11.60
N PHE A 61 -5.14 -6.58 12.50
CA PHE A 61 -4.67 -5.82 13.65
C PHE A 61 -3.16 -5.57 13.52
N PHE A 62 -2.76 -4.30 13.56
CA PHE A 62 -1.37 -3.88 13.51
C PHE A 62 -1.09 -2.87 14.62
N ASP A 63 0.01 -3.07 15.35
CA ASP A 63 0.47 -2.14 16.39
C ASP A 63 1.11 -0.88 15.80
N ASN A 64 1.84 -1.04 14.69
CA ASN A 64 2.43 0.04 13.91
C ASN A 64 1.95 -0.03 12.45
N LEU A 65 1.48 1.11 11.95
CA LEU A 65 0.97 1.30 10.59
C LEU A 65 1.98 1.94 9.63
N ASP A 66 3.15 2.33 10.14
CA ASP A 66 4.25 2.82 9.31
C ASP A 66 4.67 1.71 8.34
N GLY A 67 4.88 2.09 7.09
CA GLY A 67 5.25 1.17 6.02
C GLY A 67 4.11 0.30 5.52
N LEU A 68 2.86 0.58 5.87
CA LEU A 68 1.71 -0.12 5.30
C LEU A 68 1.28 0.51 3.98
N VAL A 69 1.23 -0.33 2.95
CA VAL A 69 0.66 0.01 1.64
C VAL A 69 -0.52 -0.89 1.36
N LEU A 70 -1.71 -0.31 1.30
CA LEU A 70 -2.96 -0.99 1.00
C LEU A 70 -3.25 -0.88 -0.49
N LYS A 71 -3.15 -1.96 -1.25
CA LYS A 71 -3.60 -1.96 -2.65
C LYS A 71 -5.02 -2.49 -2.72
N VAL A 72 -5.93 -1.65 -3.19
CA VAL A 72 -7.33 -2.04 -3.38
C VAL A 72 -7.64 -2.25 -4.86
N SER A 73 -8.45 -3.26 -5.18
CA SER A 73 -8.90 -3.47 -6.57
C SER A 73 -9.69 -2.27 -7.09
N ALA A 74 -10.47 -1.61 -6.23
CA ALA A 74 -11.17 -0.36 -6.49
C ALA A 74 -11.26 0.50 -5.23
N CYS A 75 -11.13 1.83 -5.37
CA CYS A 75 -11.41 2.79 -4.28
C CYS A 75 -12.89 3.20 -4.27
N SER A 76 -13.30 3.94 -3.24
CA SER A 76 -14.69 4.42 -3.09
C SER A 76 -15.25 5.20 -4.28
N ARG A 77 -14.41 5.83 -5.11
CA ARG A 77 -14.86 6.52 -6.35
C ARG A 77 -15.03 5.58 -7.54
N CYS A 78 -14.39 4.42 -7.47
CA CYS A 78 -14.33 3.43 -8.54
C CYS A 78 -15.30 2.27 -8.32
N MET A 79 -15.70 2.04 -7.07
CA MET A 79 -16.66 1.01 -6.70
C MET A 79 -18.06 1.40 -7.15
N LYS A 80 -18.80 0.44 -7.70
CA LYS A 80 -20.24 0.53 -7.90
C LYS A 80 -20.98 0.19 -6.60
N GLU A 81 -22.27 0.53 -6.52
CA GLU A 81 -23.13 0.01 -5.44
C GLU A 81 -23.04 -1.52 -5.41
N ASP A 82 -22.84 -2.07 -4.21
CA ASP A 82 -22.66 -3.50 -3.90
C ASP A 82 -21.40 -4.20 -4.44
N GLU A 83 -20.46 -3.45 -5.04
CA GLU A 83 -19.18 -4.03 -5.45
C GLU A 83 -18.29 -4.31 -4.22
N ARG A 84 -17.69 -5.50 -4.16
CA ARG A 84 -16.63 -5.82 -3.18
C ARG A 84 -15.26 -5.50 -3.77
N ALA A 85 -14.38 -4.93 -2.96
CA ALA A 85 -13.00 -4.66 -3.35
C ALA A 85 -12.05 -5.59 -2.58
N ASP A 86 -11.10 -6.19 -3.31
CA ASP A 86 -10.00 -6.95 -2.72
C ASP A 86 -8.96 -5.98 -2.18
N ILE A 87 -8.40 -6.30 -1.02
CA ILE A 87 -7.36 -5.52 -0.36
C ILE A 87 -6.12 -6.38 -0.21
N GLU A 88 -5.02 -5.96 -0.82
CA GLU A 88 -3.69 -6.52 -0.58
C GLU A 88 -2.92 -5.58 0.34
N ILE A 89 -2.42 -6.13 1.45
CA ILE A 89 -1.66 -5.37 2.45
C ILE A 89 -0.18 -5.70 2.26
N TYR A 90 0.60 -4.69 1.89
CA TYR A 90 2.05 -4.78 1.81
C TYR A 90 2.64 -4.06 3.02
N ARG A 91 3.59 -4.71 3.68
CA ARG A 91 4.39 -4.09 4.74
C ARG A 91 5.82 -3.95 4.24
N ILE A 92 6.26 -2.71 4.02
CA ILE A 92 7.67 -2.45 3.76
C ILE A 92 8.44 -2.52 5.07
N LYS A 93 9.67 -3.04 4.99
CA LYS A 93 10.61 -2.96 6.12
C LYS A 93 11.23 -1.57 6.09
N LEU A 94 11.09 -0.86 7.21
CA LEU A 94 11.72 0.42 7.47
C LEU A 94 13.13 0.21 8.00
#